data_AF-A0A3Q9W4Q4-F1
#
_entry.id   AF-A0A3Q9W4Q4-F1
#
_cell.length_a   1.000
_cell.length_b   1.000
_cell.length_c   1.000
_cell.angle_alpha   90.00
_cell.angle_beta   90.00
_cell.angle_gamma   90.00
#
_symmetry.space_group_name_H-M   'P 1'
#
loop_
_entity.id
_entity.type
_entity.pdbx_description
1 polymer ?
#
loop_
_entity_poly.entity_id
_entity_poly.type
_entity_poly.pdbx_seq_one_letter_code
_entity_poly.pdbx_strand_id
1 'polypeptide(L)'
;MSNTFATRLKQLRINLGYSQVGFSEILDIPTASYRKYEKDVREPTLSVVSKFFLHPATKDSALWLLTGEQQTQHLAPQAKTQPPLVFQTDMEQSLINSIASSLEFIAHMKWFTPGTQAGYQDYGHIILRDLKPLLLQDNAAQSEKRRA
;
A
#
# COMPACT_ATOMS: atom_id res chain seq x y z
N MET A 1 2.97 -18.59 -11.29
CA MET A 1 3.33 -18.26 -9.89
C MET A 1 2.40 -19.04 -8.97
N SER A 2 2.91 -19.82 -8.01
CA SER A 2 2.07 -20.58 -7.07
C SER A 2 1.46 -19.66 -6.01
N ASN A 3 0.14 -19.77 -5.76
CA ASN A 3 -0.58 -19.00 -4.74
C ASN A 3 -0.59 -19.70 -3.37
N THR A 4 0.57 -20.19 -2.94
CA THR A 4 0.71 -20.89 -1.64
C THR A 4 0.75 -19.89 -0.49
N PHE A 5 0.47 -20.36 0.73
CA PHE A 5 0.60 -19.56 1.95
C PHE A 5 2.01 -18.97 2.07
N ALA A 6 3.05 -19.77 1.81
CA ALA A 6 4.45 -19.34 1.85
C ALA A 6 4.75 -18.17 0.90
N THR A 7 4.25 -18.24 -0.35
CA THR A 7 4.41 -17.16 -1.34
C THR A 7 3.70 -15.89 -0.88
N ARG A 8 2.46 -16.00 -0.38
CA ARG A 8 1.69 -14.85 0.12
C ARG A 8 2.30 -14.22 1.36
N LEU A 9 2.82 -15.04 2.28
CA LEU A 9 3.54 -14.57 3.47
C LEU A 9 4.76 -13.73 3.07
N LYS A 10 5.54 -14.22 2.10
CA LYS A 10 6.69 -13.48 1.57
C LYS A 10 6.28 -12.17 0.90
N GLN A 11 5.20 -12.17 0.12
CA GLN A 11 4.65 -10.98 -0.52
C GLN A 11 4.19 -9.95 0.51
N LEU A 12 3.43 -10.37 1.52
CA LEU A 12 2.96 -9.50 2.60
C LEU A 12 4.14 -8.77 3.26
N ARG A 13 5.18 -9.52 3.62
CA ARG A 13 6.37 -8.94 4.24
C ARG A 13 7.06 -7.92 3.34
N ILE A 14 7.24 -8.23 2.05
CA ILE A 14 7.90 -7.34 1.09
C ILE A 14 7.09 -6.06 0.90
N ASN A 15 5.76 -6.17 0.78
CA ASN A 15 4.86 -5.02 0.62
C ASN A 15 4.90 -4.08 1.83
N LEU A 16 5.10 -4.63 3.02
CA LEU A 16 5.27 -3.86 4.25
C LEU A 16 6.71 -3.36 4.48
N GLY A 17 7.64 -3.66 3.57
CA GLY A 17 9.02 -3.14 3.62
C GLY A 17 9.93 -3.80 4.67
N TYR A 18 9.54 -4.95 5.24
CA TYR A 18 10.32 -5.59 6.30
C TYR A 18 11.33 -6.64 5.80
N SER A 19 12.46 -6.74 6.50
CA SER A 19 13.35 -7.91 6.39
C SER A 19 12.71 -9.13 7.07
N GLN A 20 13.18 -10.34 6.77
CA GLN A 20 12.68 -11.56 7.45
C GLN A 20 12.88 -11.50 8.97
N VAL A 21 13.97 -10.88 9.43
CA VAL A 21 14.28 -10.70 10.85
C VAL A 21 13.28 -9.72 11.46
N GLY A 22 13.17 -8.51 10.90
CA GLY A 22 12.29 -7.46 11.43
C GLY A 22 10.82 -7.87 11.43
N PHE A 23 10.36 -8.56 10.38
CA PHE A 23 8.97 -9.03 10.34
C PHE A 23 8.69 -10.15 11.35
N SER A 24 9.68 -11.01 11.62
CA SER A 24 9.55 -12.03 12.65
C SER A 24 9.53 -11.42 14.06
N GLU A 25 10.26 -10.32 14.29
CA GLU A 25 10.31 -9.61 15.56
C GLU A 25 8.97 -8.92 15.87
N ILE A 26 8.39 -8.16 14.93
CA ILE A 26 7.11 -7.46 15.18
C ILE A 26 5.95 -8.42 15.43
N LEU A 27 6.01 -9.62 14.84
CA LEU A 27 5.01 -10.67 15.02
C LEU A 27 5.31 -11.59 16.21
N ASP A 28 6.42 -11.38 16.93
CA ASP A 28 6.86 -12.24 18.02
C ASP A 28 6.97 -13.72 17.58
N ILE A 29 7.52 -13.96 16.39
CA ILE A 29 7.75 -15.30 15.83
C ILE A 29 9.26 -15.53 15.81
N PRO A 30 9.77 -16.67 16.32
CA PRO A 30 11.19 -16.99 16.19
C PRO A 30 11.63 -16.97 14.72
N THR A 31 12.66 -16.19 14.39
CA THR A 31 13.12 -15.97 13.00
C THR A 31 13.40 -17.28 12.25
N ALA A 32 13.97 -18.27 12.94
CA ALA A 32 14.24 -19.58 12.34
C ALA A 32 12.95 -20.31 11.90
N SER A 33 11.88 -20.18 12.68
CA SER A 33 10.56 -20.72 12.35
C SER A 33 9.92 -19.93 11.21
N TYR A 34 9.97 -18.59 11.28
CA TYR A 34 9.45 -17.71 10.24
C TYR A 34 10.07 -18.02 8.86
N ARG A 35 11.39 -18.21 8.80
CA ARG A 35 12.11 -18.57 7.58
C ARG A 35 11.66 -19.91 6.99
N LYS A 36 11.25 -20.88 7.83
CA LYS A 36 10.71 -22.16 7.36
C LYS A 36 9.31 -22.00 6.78
N TYR A 37 8.50 -21.10 7.33
CA TYR A 37 7.17 -20.78 6.81
C TYR A 37 7.24 -20.14 5.42
N GLU A 38 8.12 -19.15 5.21
CA GLU A 38 8.30 -18.54 3.88
C GLU A 38 8.90 -19.47 2.83
N LYS A 39 9.60 -20.53 3.25
CA LYS A 39 10.21 -21.52 2.36
C LYS A 39 9.30 -22.73 2.11
N ASP A 40 8.09 -22.73 2.66
CA ASP A 40 7.16 -23.87 2.57
C ASP A 40 7.72 -25.17 3.17
N VAL A 41 8.70 -25.05 4.09
CA VAL A 41 9.34 -26.19 4.77
C VAL A 41 8.48 -26.66 5.95
N ARG A 42 7.68 -25.76 6.52
CA ARG A 42 6.82 -26.01 7.67
C ARG A 42 5.61 -25.10 7.58
N GLU A 43 4.44 -25.61 7.95
CA GLU A 43 3.26 -24.78 8.14
C GLU A 43 3.23 -24.16 9.55
N PRO A 44 2.76 -22.91 9.69
CA PRO A 44 2.57 -22.28 11.00
C PRO A 44 1.41 -22.95 11.75
N THR A 45 1.54 -23.05 13.07
CA THR A 45 0.44 -23.48 13.94
C THR A 45 -0.64 -22.40 13.99
N LEU A 46 -1.86 -22.77 14.38
CA LEU A 46 -2.95 -21.80 14.56
C LEU A 46 -2.56 -20.64 15.50
N SER A 47 -1.83 -20.93 16.58
CA SER A 47 -1.32 -19.90 17.50
C SER A 47 -0.40 -18.87 16.84
N VAL A 48 0.41 -19.29 15.86
CA VAL A 48 1.26 -18.41 15.07
C VAL A 48 0.42 -17.65 14.04
N VAL A 49 -0.54 -18.34 13.40
CA VAL A 49 -1.48 -17.73 12.47
C VAL A 49 -2.24 -16.57 13.14
N SER A 50 -2.72 -16.75 14.36
CA SER A 50 -3.42 -15.69 15.12
C SER A 50 -2.59 -14.42 15.29
N LYS A 51 -1.25 -14.50 15.35
CA LYS A 51 -0.40 -13.31 15.48
C LYS A 51 -0.52 -12.39 14.26
N PHE A 52 -0.71 -12.93 13.06
CA PHE A 52 -0.97 -12.12 11.86
C PHE A 52 -2.33 -11.41 11.88
N PHE A 53 -3.34 -11.98 12.52
CA PHE A 53 -4.67 -11.36 12.63
C PHE A 53 -4.75 -10.28 13.71
N LEU A 54 -3.94 -10.42 14.76
CA LEU A 54 -3.95 -9.51 15.90
C LEU A 54 -3.02 -8.32 15.71
N HIS A 55 -1.99 -8.43 14.87
CA HIS A 55 -1.04 -7.36 14.66
C HIS A 55 -1.59 -6.28 13.70
N PRO A 56 -1.56 -4.98 14.07
CA PRO A 56 -2.12 -3.90 13.26
C PRO A 56 -1.59 -3.84 11.83
N ALA A 57 -0.29 -4.12 11.63
CA ALA A 57 0.33 -4.07 10.31
C ALA A 57 -0.12 -5.19 9.34
N THR A 58 -0.73 -6.26 9.85
CA THR A 58 -1.07 -7.44 9.04
C THR A 58 -2.55 -7.81 9.06
N LYS A 59 -3.32 -7.25 10.01
CA LYS A 59 -4.74 -7.55 10.23
C LYS A 59 -5.57 -7.46 8.95
N ASP A 60 -5.39 -6.40 8.16
CA ASP A 60 -6.18 -6.16 6.94
C ASP A 60 -5.83 -7.15 5.81
N SER A 61 -4.64 -7.74 5.85
CA SER A 61 -4.18 -8.73 4.85
C SER A 61 -4.35 -10.17 5.32
N ALA A 62 -4.84 -10.40 6.54
CA ALA A 62 -4.81 -11.72 7.17
C ALA A 62 -5.78 -12.72 6.50
N LEU A 63 -6.94 -12.28 6.02
CA LEU A 63 -7.86 -13.16 5.26
C LEU A 63 -7.24 -13.60 3.93
N TRP A 64 -6.65 -12.65 3.19
CA TRP A 64 -5.94 -12.94 1.94
C TRP A 64 -4.75 -13.87 2.19
N LEU A 65 -4.01 -13.68 3.28
CA LEU A 65 -2.88 -14.53 3.66
C LEU A 65 -3.28 -15.99 3.85
N LEU A 66 -4.49 -16.29 4.34
CA LEU A 66 -4.98 -17.66 4.49
C LEU A 66 -5.66 -18.21 3.24
N THR A 67 -6.62 -17.48 2.70
CA THR A 67 -7.50 -17.98 1.61
C THR A 67 -6.90 -17.82 0.22
N GLY A 68 -6.12 -16.77 0.02
CA GLY A 68 -5.52 -16.43 -1.26
C GLY A 68 -6.49 -15.70 -2.16
N GLU A 69 -7.72 -15.54 -1.69
CA GLU A 69 -8.75 -14.72 -2.28
C GLU A 69 -8.44 -13.26 -1.92
N GLN A 70 -8.26 -12.44 -2.96
CA GLN A 70 -8.26 -11.00 -2.79
C GLN A 70 -9.65 -10.65 -2.27
N GLN A 71 -9.72 -10.08 -1.07
CA GLN A 71 -10.97 -9.57 -0.55
C GLN A 71 -11.40 -8.42 -1.45
N THR A 72 -12.23 -8.73 -2.46
CA THR A 72 -13.02 -7.73 -3.14
C THR A 72 -13.90 -7.18 -2.05
N GLN A 73 -13.57 -5.98 -1.57
CA GLN A 73 -14.35 -5.31 -0.55
C GLN A 73 -15.79 -5.18 -1.08
N HIS A 74 -16.66 -6.13 -0.74
CA HIS A 74 -18.06 -5.85 -0.54
C HIS A 74 -18.13 -5.06 0.77
N LEU A 75 -17.79 -3.78 0.69
CA LEU A 75 -18.27 -2.82 1.66
C LEU A 75 -19.80 -2.89 1.58
N ALA A 76 -20.43 -3.57 2.54
CA ALA A 76 -21.68 -3.04 3.07
C ALA A 76 -21.43 -1.54 3.35
N PRO A 77 -22.35 -0.62 2.99
CA PRO A 77 -22.14 0.81 3.14
C PRO A 77 -22.05 1.18 4.63
N GLN A 78 -20.90 0.93 5.23
CA GLN A 78 -20.44 1.59 6.44
C GLN A 78 -20.20 3.03 6.02
N ALA A 79 -20.94 3.95 6.65
CA ALA A 79 -20.81 5.38 6.42
C ALA A 79 -19.33 5.74 6.36
N LYS A 80 -18.93 6.38 5.26
CA LYS A 80 -17.58 6.89 5.04
C LYS A 80 -17.20 7.77 6.24
N THR A 81 -16.49 7.23 7.22
CA THR A 81 -15.66 8.07 8.08
C THR A 81 -14.53 8.53 7.17
N GLN A 82 -14.78 9.64 6.47
CA GLN A 82 -13.69 10.38 5.84
C GLN A 82 -12.62 10.57 6.92
N PRO A 83 -11.36 10.20 6.65
CA PRO A 83 -10.28 10.58 7.54
C PRO A 83 -10.41 12.10 7.78
N PRO A 84 -10.17 12.58 9.02
CA PRO A 84 -10.28 14.01 9.33
C PRO A 84 -9.55 14.82 8.26
N LEU A 85 -10.15 15.92 7.80
CA LEU A 85 -9.67 16.75 6.68
C LEU A 85 -8.15 17.03 6.75
N VAL A 86 -7.62 17.18 7.96
CA VAL A 86 -6.19 17.34 8.28
C VAL A 86 -5.33 16.22 7.67
N PHE A 87 -5.72 14.95 7.82
CA PHE A 87 -4.96 13.81 7.30
C PHE A 87 -4.92 13.80 5.76
N GLN A 88 -6.00 14.20 5.10
CA GLN A 88 -6.02 14.32 3.64
C GLN A 88 -5.11 15.45 3.17
N THR A 89 -5.11 16.58 3.88
CA THR A 89 -4.22 17.71 3.58
C THR A 89 -2.75 17.34 3.74
N ASP A 90 -2.39 16.59 4.80
CA ASP A 90 -1.02 16.14 5.04
C ASP A 90 -0.51 15.21 3.93
N MET A 91 -1.37 14.29 3.47
CA MET A 91 -1.03 13.39 2.35
C MET A 91 -0.88 14.15 1.03
N GLU A 92 -1.80 15.07 0.71
CA GLU A 92 -1.71 15.89 -0.49
C GLU A 92 -0.42 16.70 -0.49
N GLN A 93 -0.07 17.32 0.65
CA GLN A 93 1.16 18.11 0.77
C GLN A 93 2.42 17.24 0.64
N SER A 94 2.43 16.04 1.23
CA SER A 94 3.54 15.09 1.08
C SER A 94 3.75 14.70 -0.38
N LEU A 95 2.67 14.45 -1.11
CA LEU A 95 2.73 14.12 -2.54
C LEU A 95 3.23 15.30 -3.38
N ILE A 96 2.71 16.51 -3.14
CA ILE A 96 3.16 17.73 -3.80
C ILE A 96 4.67 17.93 -3.59
N ASN A 97 5.15 17.77 -2.35
CA ASN A 97 6.56 17.89 -2.02
C ASN A 97 7.40 16.84 -2.75
N SER A 98 6.93 15.59 -2.82
CA SER A 98 7.62 14.51 -3.54
C SER A 98 7.73 14.78 -5.04
N ILE A 99 6.66 15.34 -5.65
CA ILE A 99 6.66 15.73 -7.06
C ILE A 99 7.63 16.89 -7.29
N ALA A 100 7.58 17.92 -6.44
CA ALA A 100 8.45 19.08 -6.53
C ALA A 100 9.94 18.69 -6.48
N SER A 101 10.34 17.86 -5.51
CA SER A 101 11.72 17.37 -5.40
C SER A 101 12.15 16.53 -6.61
N SER A 102 11.23 15.73 -7.16
CA SER A 102 11.52 14.94 -8.37
C SER A 102 11.73 15.84 -9.59
N LEU A 103 10.88 16.86 -9.76
CA LEU A 103 11.01 17.83 -10.84
C LEU A 103 12.29 18.66 -10.73
N GLU A 104 12.66 19.05 -9.50
CA GLU A 104 13.92 19.74 -9.24
C GLU A 104 15.13 18.86 -9.61
N PHE A 105 15.12 17.59 -9.22
CA PHE A 105 16.17 16.65 -9.61
C PHE A 105 16.27 16.49 -11.14
N ILE A 106 15.13 16.33 -11.83
CA ILE A 106 15.09 16.20 -13.28
C ILE A 106 15.58 17.48 -13.99
N ALA A 107 15.28 18.65 -13.43
CA ALA A 107 15.81 19.92 -13.92
C ALA A 107 17.33 20.01 -13.73
N HIS A 108 17.88 19.55 -12.60
CA HIS A 108 19.33 19.44 -12.38
C HIS A 108 20.00 18.50 -13.38
N MET A 109 19.31 17.44 -13.81
CA MET A 109 19.75 16.54 -14.88
C MET A 109 19.66 17.17 -16.29
N LYS A 110 19.22 18.44 -16.39
CA LYS A 110 19.03 19.21 -17.63
C LYS A 110 18.05 18.59 -18.63
N TRP A 111 17.04 17.85 -18.13
CA TRP A 111 15.99 17.30 -18.99
C TRP A 111 14.93 18.34 -19.37
N PHE A 112 14.76 19.35 -18.54
CA PHE A 112 14.00 20.56 -18.86
C PHE A 112 14.50 21.75 -18.03
N THR A 113 14.10 22.96 -18.41
CA THR A 113 14.37 24.19 -17.66
C THR A 113 13.04 24.75 -17.16
N PRO A 114 12.83 24.91 -15.84
CA PRO A 114 11.61 25.50 -15.32
C PRO A 114 11.46 26.95 -15.79
N GLY A 115 10.23 27.38 -16.04
CA GLY A 115 9.93 28.77 -16.32
C GLY A 115 10.20 29.66 -15.10
N THR A 116 10.59 30.92 -15.32
CA THR A 116 10.92 31.88 -14.26
C THR A 116 9.73 32.33 -13.40
N GLN A 117 8.50 32.01 -13.80
CA GLN A 117 7.28 32.49 -13.15
C GLN A 117 6.65 31.50 -12.16
N ALA A 118 7.08 30.22 -12.15
CA ALA A 118 6.48 29.18 -11.33
C ALA A 118 7.56 28.32 -10.65
N GLY A 119 7.43 28.13 -9.34
CA GLY A 119 8.29 27.27 -8.54
C GLY A 119 7.92 25.79 -8.66
N TYR A 120 8.78 24.91 -8.15
CA TYR A 120 8.55 23.46 -8.25
C TYR A 120 7.28 22.98 -7.53
N GLN A 121 6.89 23.68 -6.48
CA GLN A 121 5.65 23.45 -5.74
C GLN A 121 4.40 23.70 -6.61
N ASP A 122 4.43 24.72 -7.47
CA ASP A 122 3.30 25.07 -8.34
C ASP A 122 3.01 23.93 -9.34
N TYR A 123 4.06 23.30 -9.88
CA TYR A 123 3.91 22.11 -10.73
C TYR A 123 3.31 20.94 -9.95
N GLY A 124 3.68 20.75 -8.67
CA GLY A 124 3.09 19.72 -7.81
C GLY A 124 1.59 19.91 -7.62
N HIS A 125 1.14 21.14 -7.37
CA HIS A 125 -0.29 21.48 -7.28
C HIS A 125 -1.05 21.24 -8.59
N ILE A 126 -0.47 21.63 -9.73
CA ILE A 126 -1.07 21.45 -11.05
C ILE A 126 -1.24 19.96 -11.36
N ILE A 127 -0.19 19.17 -11.16
CA ILE A 127 -0.21 17.72 -11.41
C ILE A 127 -1.24 17.04 -10.51
N LEU A 128 -1.29 17.41 -9.22
CA LEU A 128 -2.29 16.86 -8.31
C LEU A 128 -3.73 17.19 -8.75
N ARG A 129 -3.98 18.42 -9.19
CA ARG A 129 -5.28 18.84 -9.73
C ARG A 129 -5.70 18.00 -10.93
N ASP A 130 -4.77 17.73 -11.84
CA ASP A 130 -5.05 16.99 -13.07
C ASP A 130 -5.20 15.47 -12.82
N LEU A 131 -4.56 14.93 -11.78
CA LEU A 131 -4.71 13.53 -11.35
C LEU A 131 -6.01 13.25 -10.58
N LYS A 132 -6.49 14.22 -9.78
CA LYS A 132 -7.73 14.08 -8.99
C LYS A 132 -8.92 13.49 -9.77
N PRO A 133 -9.29 13.97 -10.97
CA PRO A 133 -10.42 13.40 -11.72
C PRO A 133 -10.19 11.95 -12.17
N LEU A 134 -8.94 11.56 -12.48
CA LEU A 134 -8.61 10.20 -12.92
C LEU A 134 -8.74 9.19 -11.77
N LEU A 135 -8.32 9.59 -10.57
CA LEU A 135 -8.48 8.79 -9.35
C LEU A 135 -9.97 8.59 -8.98
N LEU A 136 -10.82 9.55 -9.33
CA LEU A 136 -12.26 9.48 -9.10
C LEU A 136 -12.99 8.67 -10.19
N GLN A 137 -12.52 8.72 -11.44
CA GLN A 137 -13.12 7.97 -12.56
C GLN A 137 -12.96 6.45 -12.43
N ASP A 138 -11.84 5.97 -11.90
CA ASP A 138 -11.61 4.52 -11.75
C ASP A 138 -12.60 3.88 -10.76
N ASN A 139 -13.06 4.65 -9.76
CA ASN A 139 -14.13 4.24 -8.86
C ASN A 139 -15.51 4.19 -9.54
N ALA A 140 -15.76 5.04 -10.55
CA ALA A 140 -17.03 5.07 -11.28
C ALA A 140 -17.12 3.96 -12.35
N ALA A 141 -16.06 3.72 -13.11
CA ALA A 141 -16.02 2.69 -14.14
C ALA A 141 -16.14 1.26 -13.57
N GLN A 142 -15.65 1.03 -12.35
CA GLN A 142 -15.86 -0.23 -11.63
C GLN A 142 -17.31 -0.45 -11.16
N SER A 143 -18.13 0.62 -11.08
CA SER A 143 -19.54 0.53 -10.67
C SER A 143 -20.49 0.12 -11.80
N GLU A 144 -20.19 0.51 -13.05
CA GLU A 144 -21.03 0.18 -14.22
C GLU A 144 -20.80 -1.25 -14.71
N LYS A 145 -19.56 -1.76 -14.70
CA LYS A 145 -19.26 -3.17 -15.06
C LYS A 145 -19.90 -4.21 -14.14
N ARG A 146 -20.43 -3.81 -12.98
CA ARG A 146 -21.14 -4.70 -12.04
C ARG A 146 -22.67 -4.71 -12.24
N ARG A 147 -23.21 -3.89 -13.14
CA ARG A 147 -24.66 -3.76 -13.41
C ARG A 147 -25.11 -4.37 -14.75
N ALA A 148 -24.19 -4.82 -15.59
CA ALA A 148 -24.45 -5.56 -16.83
C ALA A 148 -24.08 -7.03 -16.65
#